data_AF-A0A1G0E9R2-F1
#
_entry.id   AF-A0A1G0E9R2-F1
#
_cell.length_a   1.000
_cell.length_b   1.000
_cell.length_c   1.000
_cell.angle_alpha   90.00
_cell.angle_beta   90.00
_cell.angle_gamma   90.00
#
_symmetry.space_group_name_H-M   'P 1'
#
loop_
_entity.id
_entity.type
_entity.pdbx_description
1 polymer ?
#
loop_
_entity_poly.entity_id
_entity_poly.type
_entity_poly.pdbx_seq_one_letter_code
_entity_poly.pdbx_strand_id
1 'polypeptide(L)'
;MIVNILKNYRFKQLLCVFFDEYLWSICKHIPGIEGLFIRRMYLKMFSKKCGPGVILQRSVHLRSTYNLQIGKNVFINRGVHIDAFGGVEIGEGAALGPHVVIITGDHGFLPKGTMYQKRGLSSRPVIIGNNSMICANSYIGAGVKIGKNCVIAAGTSVLVDVPDNAVISNSPADLYSRSMKKTLKNFAQK
;
A
#
# COMPACT_ATOMS: atom_id res chain seq x y z
N MET A 1 8.59 22.37 16.76
CA MET A 1 7.93 21.54 15.73
C MET A 1 8.55 20.14 15.64
N ILE A 2 9.86 20.02 15.36
CA ILE A 2 10.58 18.72 15.29
C ILE A 2 10.54 17.95 16.62
N VAL A 3 10.77 18.61 17.75
CA VAL A 3 10.76 17.96 19.08
C VAL A 3 9.40 17.32 19.43
N ASN A 4 8.28 17.90 18.98
CA ASN A 4 6.95 17.31 19.21
C ASN A 4 6.65 16.12 18.28
N ILE A 5 7.25 16.07 17.09
CA ILE A 5 7.14 14.92 16.19
C ILE A 5 7.87 13.72 16.78
N LEU A 6 9.07 13.94 17.33
CA LEU A 6 9.90 12.87 17.92
C LEU A 6 9.27 12.24 19.16
N LYS A 7 8.48 12.98 19.94
CA LYS A 7 7.78 12.46 21.15
C LYS A 7 6.76 11.36 20.86
N ASN A 8 6.23 11.29 19.64
CA ASN A 8 5.22 10.30 19.26
C ASN A 8 5.82 8.96 18.81
N TYR A 9 7.15 8.82 18.80
CA TYR A 9 7.85 7.63 18.34
C TYR A 9 8.65 6.98 19.47
N ARG A 10 8.58 5.65 19.55
CA ARG A 10 9.54 4.85 20.33
C ARG A 10 10.89 4.91 19.63
N PHE A 11 11.99 4.79 20.38
CA PHE A 11 13.36 4.80 19.82
C PHE A 11 13.53 3.84 18.62
N LYS A 12 12.98 2.62 18.72
CA LYS A 12 13.00 1.64 17.63
C LYS A 12 12.29 2.14 16.36
N GLN A 13 11.20 2.90 16.50
CA GLN A 13 10.47 3.46 15.36
C GLN A 13 11.25 4.61 14.74
N LEU A 14 11.88 5.48 15.54
CA LEU A 14 12.78 6.52 15.02
C LEU A 14 13.93 5.92 14.22
N LEU A 15 14.51 4.83 14.73
CA LEU A 15 15.56 4.11 14.03
C LEU A 15 15.06 3.52 12.70
N CYS A 16 13.84 2.95 12.67
CA CYS A 16 13.24 2.48 11.42
C CYS A 16 13.00 3.63 10.43
N VAL A 17 12.47 4.77 10.88
CA VAL A 17 12.27 5.95 10.02
C VAL A 17 13.61 6.42 9.43
N PHE A 18 14.68 6.45 10.23
CA PHE A 18 16.01 6.76 9.72
C PHE A 18 16.45 5.76 8.64
N PHE A 19 16.27 4.45 8.88
CA PHE A 19 16.63 3.46 7.89
C PHE A 19 15.73 3.49 6.63
N ASP A 20 14.46 3.87 6.75
CA ASP A 20 13.52 4.05 5.63
C ASP A 20 13.98 5.19 4.72
N GLU A 21 14.51 6.27 5.31
CA GLU A 21 14.96 7.45 4.56
C GLU A 21 16.36 7.25 3.94
N TYR A 22 17.31 6.72 4.70
CA TYR A 22 18.72 6.69 4.26
C TYR A 22 19.11 5.34 3.66
N LEU A 23 19.01 4.25 4.43
CA LEU A 23 19.47 2.93 3.99
C LEU A 23 18.61 2.39 2.85
N TRP A 24 17.29 2.50 2.96
CA TRP A 24 16.39 2.03 1.93
C TRP A 24 16.54 2.82 0.62
N SER A 25 16.80 4.13 0.69
CA SER A 25 17.00 4.97 -0.50
C SER A 25 18.17 4.48 -1.36
N ILE A 26 19.23 3.94 -0.74
CA ILE A 26 20.35 3.33 -1.45
C ILE A 26 19.97 1.93 -1.96
N CYS A 27 19.46 1.06 -1.09
CA CYS A 27 19.25 -0.35 -1.41
C CYS A 27 18.11 -0.63 -2.41
N LYS A 28 17.09 0.24 -2.49
CA LYS A 28 15.88 0.00 -3.30
C LYS A 28 16.12 -0.04 -4.82
N HIS A 29 17.26 0.48 -5.28
CA HIS A 29 17.60 0.56 -6.71
C HIS A 29 18.49 -0.58 -7.21
N ILE A 30 19.06 -1.38 -6.30
CA ILE A 30 19.98 -2.47 -6.66
C ILE A 30 19.25 -3.47 -7.60
N PRO A 31 19.81 -3.73 -8.80
CA PRO A 31 19.22 -4.66 -9.76
C PRO A 31 19.47 -6.12 -9.36
N GLY A 32 19.13 -7.04 -10.27
CA GLY A 32 19.48 -8.45 -10.13
C GLY A 32 18.78 -9.20 -8.99
N ILE A 33 19.26 -10.42 -8.75
CA ILE A 33 18.76 -11.34 -7.72
C ILE A 33 19.24 -10.91 -6.33
N GLU A 34 20.42 -10.34 -6.25
CA GLU A 34 21.01 -9.69 -5.09
C GLU A 34 20.12 -8.56 -4.58
N GLY A 35 19.63 -7.70 -5.48
CA GLY A 35 18.69 -6.65 -5.11
C GLY A 35 17.37 -7.23 -4.57
N LEU A 36 16.84 -8.31 -5.17
CA LEU A 36 15.64 -8.97 -4.66
C LEU A 36 15.86 -9.48 -3.23
N PHE A 37 17.01 -10.11 -2.97
CA PHE A 37 17.36 -10.62 -1.65
C PHE A 37 17.52 -9.49 -0.62
N ILE A 38 18.28 -8.44 -0.94
CA ILE A 38 18.52 -7.29 -0.06
C ILE A 38 17.20 -6.62 0.33
N ARG A 39 16.33 -6.38 -0.64
CA ARG A 39 15.03 -5.73 -0.40
C ARG A 39 14.12 -6.56 0.49
N ARG A 40 14.10 -7.88 0.28
CA ARG A 40 13.35 -8.78 1.15
C ARG A 40 13.95 -8.82 2.57
N MET A 41 15.27 -8.85 2.70
CA MET A 41 15.94 -8.86 3.99
C MET A 41 15.62 -7.59 4.78
N TYR A 42 15.65 -6.44 4.11
CA TYR A 42 15.26 -5.17 4.69
C TYR A 42 13.84 -5.22 5.29
N LEU A 43 12.84 -5.68 4.53
CA LEU A 43 11.50 -5.85 5.06
C LEU A 43 11.46 -6.82 6.25
N LYS A 44 12.17 -7.93 6.20
CA LYS A 44 12.20 -8.90 7.30
C LYS A 44 12.73 -8.27 8.60
N MET A 45 13.65 -7.31 8.50
CA MET A 45 14.25 -6.63 9.66
C MET A 45 13.39 -5.48 10.18
N PHE A 46 12.81 -4.67 9.29
CA PHE A 46 12.21 -3.39 9.65
C PHE A 46 10.69 -3.34 9.55
N SER A 47 10.05 -4.34 8.92
CA SER A 47 8.59 -4.43 8.90
C SER A 47 8.03 -5.07 10.17
N LYS A 48 6.76 -4.79 10.49
CA LYS A 48 6.07 -5.47 11.61
C LYS A 48 5.92 -6.97 11.35
N LYS A 49 5.67 -7.35 10.09
CA LYS A 49 5.57 -8.75 9.64
C LYS A 49 5.92 -8.83 8.16
N CYS A 50 6.75 -9.82 7.80
CA CYS A 50 7.06 -10.16 6.41
C CYS A 50 7.00 -11.68 6.23
N GLY A 51 6.04 -12.16 5.45
CA GLY A 51 5.90 -13.58 5.15
C GLY A 51 7.01 -14.13 4.23
N PRO A 52 7.17 -15.46 4.15
CA PRO A 52 7.97 -16.10 3.11
C PRO A 52 7.45 -15.78 1.70
N GLY A 53 8.32 -15.84 0.70
CA GLY A 53 7.96 -15.66 -0.71
C GLY A 53 7.62 -14.22 -1.14
N VAL A 54 7.80 -13.23 -0.26
CA VAL A 54 7.60 -11.81 -0.60
C VAL A 54 8.68 -11.34 -1.59
N ILE A 55 8.25 -10.76 -2.70
CA ILE A 55 9.12 -10.24 -3.77
C ILE A 55 8.85 -8.75 -3.97
N LEU A 56 9.91 -7.95 -3.86
CA LEU A 56 9.86 -6.50 -4.08
C LEU A 56 10.71 -6.12 -5.29
N GLN A 57 10.08 -5.43 -6.23
CA GLN A 57 10.75 -4.89 -7.41
C GLN A 57 11.39 -3.52 -7.13
N ARG A 58 12.07 -2.97 -8.14
CA ARG A 58 12.96 -1.81 -7.96
C ARG A 58 12.16 -0.55 -7.67
N SER A 59 12.79 0.36 -6.94
CA SER A 59 12.23 1.69 -6.69
C SER A 59 10.90 1.67 -5.92
N VAL A 60 10.67 0.64 -5.10
CA VAL A 60 9.55 0.67 -4.14
C VAL A 60 9.88 1.71 -3.07
N HIS A 61 8.97 2.63 -2.84
CA HIS A 61 9.05 3.62 -1.77
C HIS A 61 8.32 3.07 -0.54
N LEU A 62 9.04 3.01 0.58
CA LEU A 62 8.52 2.55 1.85
C LEU A 62 8.69 3.64 2.88
N ARG A 63 7.66 3.86 3.69
CA ARG A 63 7.70 4.77 4.83
C ARG A 63 6.96 4.15 6.00
N SER A 64 7.53 4.30 7.19
CA SER A 64 7.00 3.75 8.44
C SER A 64 6.84 2.23 8.38
N THR A 65 7.86 1.53 7.86
CA THR A 65 7.79 0.07 7.69
C THR A 65 7.48 -0.68 8.98
N TYR A 66 7.83 -0.13 10.14
CA TYR A 66 7.50 -0.71 11.45
C TYR A 66 5.98 -0.91 11.69
N ASN A 67 5.12 -0.35 10.85
CA ASN A 67 3.66 -0.51 10.84
C ASN A 67 3.14 -1.30 9.61
N LEU A 68 4.03 -1.83 8.77
CA LEU A 68 3.72 -2.62 7.58
C LEU A 68 3.69 -4.12 7.92
N GLN A 69 2.62 -4.80 7.53
CA GLN A 69 2.45 -6.25 7.65
C GLN A 69 2.19 -6.84 6.27
N ILE A 70 2.98 -7.85 5.89
CA ILE A 70 2.91 -8.49 4.59
C ILE A 70 2.77 -10.01 4.78
N GLY A 71 1.76 -10.58 4.13
CA GLY A 71 1.49 -12.02 4.06
C GLY A 71 2.53 -12.80 3.26
N LYS A 72 2.24 -14.07 3.00
CA LYS A 72 3.11 -14.93 2.20
C LYS A 72 2.92 -14.64 0.71
N ASN A 73 3.94 -14.90 -0.10
CA ASN A 73 3.86 -14.89 -1.56
C ASN A 73 3.29 -13.59 -2.15
N VAL A 74 3.54 -12.45 -1.50
CA VAL A 74 3.10 -11.14 -1.99
C VAL A 74 4.08 -10.62 -3.03
N PHE A 75 3.55 -10.13 -4.15
CA PHE A 75 4.34 -9.50 -5.19
C PHE A 75 4.13 -7.98 -5.18
N ILE A 76 5.20 -7.22 -5.00
CA ILE A 76 5.19 -5.75 -5.02
C ILE A 76 6.03 -5.27 -6.20
N ASN A 77 5.36 -4.69 -7.20
CA ASN A 77 6.02 -4.28 -8.44
C ASN A 77 6.74 -2.92 -8.31
N ARG A 78 7.36 -2.48 -9.40
CA ARG A 78 8.26 -1.33 -9.45
C ARG A 78 7.53 -0.04 -9.13
N GLY A 79 8.21 0.86 -8.43
CA GLY A 79 7.68 2.20 -8.18
C GLY A 79 6.47 2.25 -7.25
N VAL A 80 6.07 1.14 -6.62
CA VAL A 80 4.98 1.13 -5.63
C VAL A 80 5.37 2.04 -4.46
N HIS A 81 4.42 2.85 -3.99
CA HIS A 81 4.59 3.75 -2.87
C HIS A 81 3.69 3.31 -1.70
N ILE A 82 4.29 3.02 -0.55
CA ILE A 82 3.57 2.60 0.66
C ILE A 82 3.94 3.53 1.81
N ASP A 83 3.00 4.38 2.19
CA ASP A 83 3.05 5.14 3.44
C ASP A 83 2.25 4.41 4.53
N ALA A 84 2.96 3.66 5.36
CA ALA A 84 2.37 2.84 6.42
C ALA A 84 2.28 3.55 7.77
N PHE A 85 2.33 4.89 7.82
CA PHE A 85 2.25 5.62 9.09
C PHE A 85 1.06 5.20 9.97
N GLY A 86 -0.13 5.08 9.40
CA GLY A 86 -1.36 4.56 10.04
C GLY A 86 -1.53 3.04 10.03
N GLY A 87 -0.61 2.30 9.43
CA GLY A 87 -0.65 0.84 9.30
C GLY A 87 -1.12 0.35 7.93
N VAL A 88 -0.40 -0.63 7.37
CA VAL A 88 -0.80 -1.30 6.13
C VAL A 88 -0.70 -2.81 6.34
N GLU A 89 -1.77 -3.53 6.00
CA GLU A 89 -1.81 -4.98 6.00
C GLU A 89 -2.06 -5.50 4.59
N ILE A 90 -1.15 -6.31 4.06
CA ILE A 90 -1.26 -6.94 2.74
C ILE A 90 -1.39 -8.44 2.93
N GLY A 91 -2.51 -9.00 2.48
CA GLY A 91 -2.86 -10.41 2.58
C GLY A 91 -1.95 -11.33 1.77
N GLU A 92 -2.04 -12.62 2.05
CA GLU A 92 -1.30 -13.67 1.35
C GLU A 92 -1.70 -13.72 -0.15
N GLY A 93 -0.71 -13.88 -1.02
CA GLY A 93 -0.91 -13.99 -2.47
C GLY A 93 -1.36 -12.69 -3.16
N ALA A 94 -1.46 -11.57 -2.44
CA ALA A 94 -1.81 -10.28 -3.04
C ALA A 94 -0.69 -9.78 -3.98
N ALA A 95 -1.09 -9.05 -5.02
CA ALA A 95 -0.18 -8.50 -6.00
C ALA A 95 -0.43 -7.01 -6.21
N LEU A 96 0.61 -6.19 -6.06
CA LEU A 96 0.59 -4.76 -6.34
C LEU A 96 1.30 -4.51 -7.67
N GLY A 97 0.55 -3.99 -8.63
CA GLY A 97 1.02 -3.55 -9.93
C GLY A 97 1.99 -2.37 -9.82
N PRO A 98 2.67 -2.01 -10.93
CA PRO A 98 3.66 -0.95 -10.90
C PRO A 98 3.00 0.39 -10.54
N HIS A 99 3.70 1.20 -9.75
CA HIS A 99 3.26 2.55 -9.34
C HIS A 99 1.93 2.60 -8.58
N VAL A 100 1.50 1.50 -7.95
CA VAL A 100 0.41 1.57 -6.96
C VAL A 100 0.82 2.46 -5.79
N VAL A 101 -0.09 3.31 -5.35
CA VAL A 101 0.11 4.22 -4.21
C VAL A 101 -0.85 3.85 -3.09
N ILE A 102 -0.31 3.60 -1.90
CA ILE A 102 -1.08 3.29 -0.68
C ILE A 102 -0.71 4.33 0.37
N ILE A 103 -1.69 5.12 0.81
CA ILE A 103 -1.48 6.19 1.80
C ILE A 103 -2.44 5.99 2.98
N THR A 104 -1.87 5.98 4.18
CA THR A 104 -2.64 5.83 5.43
C THR A 104 -2.83 7.14 6.19
N GLY A 105 -2.12 8.20 5.81
CA GLY A 105 -2.25 9.54 6.37
C GLY A 105 -3.36 10.34 5.67
N ASP A 106 -4.13 11.08 6.47
CA ASP A 106 -5.22 11.95 6.01
C ASP A 106 -5.14 13.29 6.75
N HIS A 107 -4.92 14.36 5.99
CA HIS A 107 -4.85 15.74 6.49
C HIS A 107 -6.22 16.40 6.65
N GLY A 108 -7.29 15.71 6.25
CA GLY A 108 -8.66 16.21 6.29
C GLY A 108 -8.90 17.47 5.48
N PHE A 109 -10.14 17.94 5.54
CA PHE A 109 -10.51 19.24 5.00
C PHE A 109 -9.98 20.35 5.90
N LEU A 110 -9.52 21.46 5.29
CA LEU A 110 -9.18 22.66 6.05
C LEU A 110 -10.47 23.29 6.57
N PRO A 111 -10.59 23.53 7.89
CA PRO A 111 -11.58 24.47 8.39
C PRO A 111 -11.39 25.83 7.71
N LYS A 112 -12.50 26.49 7.35
CA LYS A 112 -12.47 27.80 6.71
C LYS A 112 -11.67 28.80 7.58
N GLY A 113 -10.75 29.53 6.97
CA GLY A 113 -9.91 30.52 7.67
C GLY A 113 -8.68 29.95 8.38
N THR A 114 -8.38 28.65 8.24
CA THR A 114 -7.14 28.06 8.77
C THR A 114 -6.05 27.96 7.69
N MET A 115 -4.79 28.17 8.09
CA MET A 115 -3.64 28.00 7.20
C MET A 115 -3.30 26.52 7.01
N TYR A 116 -2.83 26.14 5.81
CA TYR A 116 -2.46 24.76 5.47
C TYR A 116 -1.53 24.10 6.49
N GLN A 117 -0.55 24.86 7.01
CA GLN A 117 0.47 24.38 7.95
C GLN A 117 -0.08 24.02 9.33
N LYS A 118 -1.32 24.43 9.65
CA LYS A 118 -2.00 24.11 10.92
C LYS A 118 -2.92 22.89 10.80
N ARG A 119 -2.94 22.19 9.65
CA ARG A 119 -3.69 20.95 9.49
C ARG A 119 -3.18 19.88 10.46
N GLY A 120 -4.11 19.24 11.15
CA GLY A 120 -3.83 17.98 11.82
C GLY A 120 -3.48 16.89 10.82
N LEU A 121 -2.82 15.84 11.31
CA LEU A 121 -2.66 14.59 10.59
C LEU A 121 -3.45 13.53 11.35
N SER A 122 -4.46 12.98 10.70
CA SER A 122 -5.10 11.74 11.13
C SER A 122 -4.52 10.58 10.33
N SER A 123 -4.62 9.37 10.85
CA SER A 123 -4.17 8.19 10.12
C SER A 123 -5.11 7.03 10.34
N ARG A 124 -5.47 6.33 9.26
CA ARG A 124 -6.33 5.13 9.31
C ARG A 124 -5.65 3.99 8.54
N PRO A 125 -5.69 2.76 9.07
CA PRO A 125 -5.00 1.64 8.45
C PRO A 125 -5.63 1.27 7.11
N VAL A 126 -4.81 0.76 6.17
CA VAL A 126 -5.28 0.14 4.92
C VAL A 126 -5.12 -1.36 5.02
N ILE A 127 -6.15 -2.10 4.62
CA ILE A 127 -6.15 -3.56 4.61
C ILE A 127 -6.41 -4.04 3.18
N ILE A 128 -5.54 -4.90 2.66
CA ILE A 128 -5.70 -5.57 1.37
C ILE A 128 -5.83 -7.06 1.64
N GLY A 129 -6.96 -7.66 1.26
CA GLY A 129 -7.25 -9.07 1.47
C GLY A 129 -6.38 -10.01 0.64
N ASN A 130 -6.46 -11.30 0.98
CA ASN A 130 -5.70 -12.35 0.32
C ASN A 130 -6.05 -12.44 -1.18
N ASN A 131 -5.06 -12.78 -2.01
CA ASN A 131 -5.18 -12.99 -3.45
C ASN A 131 -5.79 -11.80 -4.23
N SER A 132 -5.76 -10.59 -3.64
CA SER A 132 -6.27 -9.40 -4.31
C SER A 132 -5.19 -8.77 -5.18
N MET A 133 -5.59 -8.34 -6.38
CA MET A 133 -4.72 -7.71 -7.37
C MET A 133 -5.04 -6.22 -7.48
N ILE A 134 -4.04 -5.38 -7.22
CA ILE A 134 -4.14 -3.93 -7.38
C ILE A 134 -3.37 -3.56 -8.64
N CYS A 135 -4.04 -3.24 -9.73
CA CYS A 135 -3.37 -2.97 -11.01
C CYS A 135 -2.65 -1.62 -11.02
N ALA A 136 -1.83 -1.44 -12.06
CA ALA A 136 -0.90 -0.32 -12.21
C ALA A 136 -1.53 1.05 -11.95
N ASN A 137 -0.76 1.98 -11.36
CA ASN A 137 -1.16 3.38 -11.13
C ASN A 137 -2.44 3.57 -10.29
N SER A 138 -2.88 2.57 -9.53
CA SER A 138 -4.04 2.71 -8.64
C SER A 138 -3.67 3.38 -7.32
N TYR A 139 -4.61 4.11 -6.74
CA TYR A 139 -4.49 4.77 -5.44
C TYR A 139 -5.41 4.14 -4.41
N ILE A 140 -4.89 3.79 -3.24
CA ILE A 140 -5.66 3.27 -2.10
C ILE A 140 -5.58 4.27 -0.94
N GLY A 141 -6.73 4.83 -0.57
CA GLY A 141 -6.85 5.88 0.44
C GLY A 141 -6.88 5.39 1.89
N ALA A 142 -6.66 6.32 2.82
CA ALA A 142 -6.56 6.05 4.24
C ALA A 142 -7.86 5.47 4.83
N GLY A 143 -7.77 4.29 5.44
CA GLY A 143 -8.89 3.59 6.08
C GLY A 143 -9.57 2.54 5.22
N VAL A 144 -9.20 2.40 3.95
CA VAL A 144 -9.82 1.46 3.02
C VAL A 144 -9.50 0.02 3.37
N LYS A 145 -10.53 -0.82 3.35
CA LYS A 145 -10.43 -2.28 3.42
C LYS A 145 -10.86 -2.89 2.09
N ILE A 146 -9.93 -3.56 1.43
CA ILE A 146 -10.20 -4.37 0.24
C ILE A 146 -10.33 -5.82 0.68
N GLY A 147 -11.43 -6.46 0.33
CA GLY A 147 -11.70 -7.88 0.57
C GLY A 147 -10.70 -8.80 -0.13
N LYS A 148 -10.93 -10.11 0.01
CA LYS A 148 -10.13 -11.14 -0.67
C LYS A 148 -10.58 -11.35 -2.13
N ASN A 149 -9.66 -11.83 -2.97
CA ASN A 149 -9.90 -12.14 -4.37
C ASN A 149 -10.43 -10.95 -5.19
N CYS A 150 -10.08 -9.72 -4.80
CA CYS A 150 -10.54 -8.53 -5.50
C CYS A 150 -9.60 -8.17 -6.65
N VAL A 151 -10.12 -7.51 -7.68
CA VAL A 151 -9.31 -6.90 -8.74
C VAL A 151 -9.62 -5.41 -8.81
N ILE A 152 -8.62 -4.59 -8.52
CA ILE A 152 -8.70 -3.14 -8.70
C ILE A 152 -8.04 -2.82 -10.04
N ALA A 153 -8.82 -2.32 -10.99
CA ALA A 153 -8.35 -2.01 -12.33
C ALA A 153 -7.32 -0.87 -12.33
N ALA A 154 -6.48 -0.81 -13.37
CA ALA A 154 -5.40 0.18 -13.45
C ALA A 154 -5.94 1.62 -13.39
N GLY A 155 -5.20 2.48 -12.69
CA GLY A 155 -5.54 3.89 -12.52
C GLY A 155 -6.65 4.16 -11.50
N THR A 156 -7.17 3.14 -10.80
CA THR A 156 -8.37 3.29 -9.95
C THR A 156 -8.05 3.95 -8.62
N SER A 157 -8.85 4.95 -8.22
CA SER A 157 -8.79 5.56 -6.88
C SER A 157 -9.84 4.92 -5.97
N VAL A 158 -9.38 4.11 -5.01
CA VAL A 158 -10.24 3.43 -4.04
C VAL A 158 -10.25 4.24 -2.74
N LEU A 159 -11.41 4.80 -2.41
CA LEU A 159 -11.62 5.64 -1.23
C LEU A 159 -12.64 5.05 -0.25
N VAL A 160 -13.24 3.92 -0.61
CA VAL A 160 -14.26 3.20 0.16
C VAL A 160 -13.90 1.71 0.22
N ASP A 161 -14.45 1.01 1.21
CA ASP A 161 -14.23 -0.42 1.35
C ASP A 161 -14.75 -1.20 0.13
N VAL A 162 -14.04 -2.25 -0.23
CA VAL A 162 -14.34 -3.13 -1.36
C VAL A 162 -14.67 -4.51 -0.82
N PRO A 163 -15.87 -5.06 -1.07
CA PRO A 163 -16.24 -6.40 -0.58
C PRO A 163 -15.45 -7.50 -1.29
N ASP A 164 -15.41 -8.69 -0.68
CA ASP A 164 -14.77 -9.87 -1.25
C ASP A 164 -15.24 -10.18 -2.68
N ASN A 165 -14.32 -10.66 -3.52
CA ASN A 165 -14.56 -11.09 -4.91
C ASN A 165 -15.09 -9.97 -5.83
N ALA A 166 -14.88 -8.70 -5.48
CA ALA A 166 -15.28 -7.58 -6.30
C ALA A 166 -14.21 -7.21 -7.33
N VAL A 167 -14.66 -6.65 -8.45
CA VAL A 167 -13.79 -5.99 -9.42
C VAL A 167 -14.24 -4.54 -9.52
N ILE A 168 -13.31 -3.62 -9.29
CA ILE A 168 -13.58 -2.17 -9.27
C ILE A 168 -12.70 -1.50 -10.32
N SER A 169 -13.29 -0.62 -11.13
CA SER A 169 -12.56 0.31 -11.99
C SER A 169 -13.06 1.74 -11.82
N ASN A 170 -12.45 2.68 -12.53
CA ASN A 170 -12.90 4.08 -12.59
C ASN A 170 -14.17 4.30 -13.43
N SER A 171 -14.81 3.24 -13.91
CA SER A 171 -16.08 3.37 -14.62
C SER A 171 -17.18 3.82 -13.67
N PRO A 172 -17.98 4.86 -14.01
CA PRO A 172 -19.15 5.26 -13.21
C PRO A 172 -20.14 4.13 -12.92
N ALA A 173 -20.15 3.08 -13.75
CA ALA A 173 -20.98 1.89 -13.58
C ALA A 173 -20.52 0.96 -12.44
N ASP A 174 -19.30 1.13 -11.93
CA ASP A 174 -18.69 0.21 -10.97
C ASP A 174 -18.98 0.57 -9.50
N LEU A 175 -19.59 1.73 -9.26
CA LEU A 175 -20.05 2.12 -7.93
C LEU A 175 -21.24 1.30 -7.44
N TYR A 176 -21.97 0.64 -8.35
CA TYR A 176 -23.09 -0.25 -8.00
C TYR A 176 -23.27 -1.35 -9.05
N SER A 177 -22.80 -2.58 -8.81
CA SER A 177 -23.66 -3.77 -8.94
C SER A 177 -22.96 -5.11 -8.65
N ARG A 178 -23.79 -6.09 -8.29
CA ARG A 178 -23.58 -7.55 -8.10
C ARG A 178 -22.97 -8.30 -9.30
N SER A 179 -22.40 -7.59 -10.26
CA SER A 179 -22.54 -7.94 -11.67
C SER A 179 -21.51 -7.18 -12.50
N MET A 180 -20.25 -7.57 -12.33
CA MET A 180 -19.33 -7.73 -13.44
C MET A 180 -19.85 -8.79 -14.46
N LYS A 181 -21.16 -8.86 -14.78
CA LYS A 181 -21.80 -9.93 -15.57
C LYS A 181 -21.25 -10.03 -17.00
N LYS A 182 -20.51 -9.02 -17.46
CA LYS A 182 -20.01 -8.91 -18.84
C LYS A 182 -18.56 -9.35 -19.00
N THR A 183 -17.70 -9.20 -17.97
CA THR A 183 -16.32 -9.71 -18.02
C THR A 183 -16.29 -11.23 -18.09
N LEU A 184 -17.25 -11.92 -17.46
CA LEU A 184 -17.41 -13.38 -17.52
C LEU A 184 -17.96 -13.90 -18.86
N LYS A 185 -18.79 -13.14 -19.59
CA LYS A 185 -19.29 -13.58 -20.90
C LYS A 185 -18.22 -13.57 -21.99
N ASN A 186 -17.25 -12.67 -21.92
CA ASN A 186 -16.22 -12.53 -22.95
C ASN A 186 -15.00 -13.46 -22.74
N PHE A 187 -14.78 -13.99 -21.53
CA PHE A 187 -13.83 -15.09 -21.30
C PHE A 187 -14.44 -16.46 -21.67
N ALA A 188 -15.76 -16.62 -21.62
CA ALA A 188 -16.45 -17.84 -22.05
C ALA A 188 -16.58 -17.98 -23.59
N GLN A 189 -16.05 -17.03 -24.37
CA GLN A 189 -16.08 -17.03 -25.84
C GLN A 189 -14.68 -16.99 -26.46
N LYS A 190 -13.61 -17.26 -25.71
CA LYS A 190 -12.24 -17.42 -26.21
C LYS A 190 -11.57 -18.61 -25.56
#